data_AF-A0A836KXD4-F1
#
_entry.id   AF-A0A836KXD4-F1
#
_cell.length_a   1.000
_cell.length_b   1.000
_cell.length_c   1.000
_cell.angle_alpha   90.00
_cell.angle_beta   90.00
_cell.angle_gamma   90.00
#
_symmetry.space_group_name_H-M   'P 1'
#
loop_
_entity.id
_entity.type
_entity.pdbx_description
1 polymer ?
#
loop_
_entity_poly.entity_id
_entity_poly.type
_entity_poly.pdbx_seq_one_letter_code
_entity_poly.pdbx_strand_id
1 'polypeptide(L)' 'MTSIKDLNDRLTKQPYVSGYMPSVDDEVLFSEIFGDNVKVMQWAARMATYYPSERAKIQLSPAEEED' A
#
# COMPACT_ATOMS: atom_id res chain seq x y z
N MET A 1 -0.47 7.22 -15.31
CA MET A 1 -0.97 7.69 -14.01
C MET A 1 -2.18 6.91 -13.57
N THR A 2 -1.92 5.80 -12.90
CA THR A 2 -2.90 5.13 -12.04
C THR A 2 -3.21 6.05 -10.87
N SER A 3 -4.49 6.29 -10.57
CA SER A 3 -4.82 7.08 -9.38
C SER A 3 -4.55 6.27 -8.11
N ILE A 4 -4.38 6.95 -6.96
CA ILE A 4 -4.25 6.26 -5.67
C ILE A 4 -5.46 5.34 -5.40
N LYS A 5 -6.66 5.74 -5.85
CA LYS A 5 -7.87 4.92 -5.73
C LYS A 5 -7.76 3.63 -6.54
N ASP A 6 -7.36 3.72 -7.81
CA ASP A 6 -7.22 2.55 -8.68
C ASP A 6 -6.14 1.60 -8.17
N LEU A 7 -5.04 2.14 -7.62
CA LEU A 7 -4.00 1.34 -6.98
C LEU A 7 -4.54 0.64 -5.72
N ASN A 8 -5.29 1.34 -4.87
CA ASN A 8 -5.89 0.74 -3.69
C ASN A 8 -6.82 -0.42 -4.06
N ASP A 9 -7.68 -0.24 -5.06
CA ASP A 9 -8.59 -1.30 -5.54
C ASP A 9 -7.83 -2.51 -6.10
N ARG A 10 -6.67 -2.30 -6.73
CA ARG A 10 -5.78 -3.38 -7.19
C ARG A 10 -5.15 -4.11 -6.01
N LEU A 11 -4.64 -3.38 -5.03
CA LEU A 11 -3.92 -3.94 -3.87
C LEU A 11 -4.84 -4.66 -2.88
N THR A 12 -6.15 -4.37 -2.88
CA THR A 12 -7.14 -5.17 -2.14
C THR A 12 -7.21 -6.62 -2.64
N LYS A 13 -6.94 -6.86 -3.93
CA LYS A 13 -7.02 -8.21 -4.53
C LYS A 13 -5.73 -9.03 -4.34
N GLN A 14 -4.59 -8.35 -4.31
CA GLN A 14 -3.28 -8.96 -4.18
C GLN A 14 -2.30 -7.94 -3.59
N PRO A 15 -1.35 -8.36 -2.74
CA PRO A 15 -0.53 -7.43 -1.97
C PRO A 15 0.48 -6.62 -2.79
N TYR A 16 0.73 -7.01 -4.05
CA TYR A 16 1.64 -6.33 -4.97
C TYR A 16 1.01 -6.14 -6.34
N VAL A 17 1.55 -5.21 -7.11
CA VAL A 17 1.10 -4.84 -8.44
C VAL A 17 1.00 -6.08 -9.35
N SER A 18 1.99 -6.97 -9.34
CA SER A 18 2.03 -8.11 -10.28
C SER A 18 2.01 -9.49 -9.61
N GLY A 19 1.57 -9.59 -8.35
CA GLY A 19 1.33 -10.87 -7.68
C GLY A 19 1.43 -10.81 -6.17
N TYR A 20 2.01 -11.86 -5.58
CA TYR A 20 2.19 -12.03 -4.13
C TYR A 20 3.61 -11.76 -3.64
N MET A 21 4.49 -11.28 -4.53
CA MET A 21 5.84 -10.84 -4.21
C MET A 21 6.12 -9.49 -4.87
N PRO A 22 7.00 -8.65 -4.29
CA PRO A 22 7.43 -7.41 -4.93
C PRO A 22 8.01 -7.67 -6.32
N SER A 23 7.75 -6.75 -7.25
CA SER A 23 8.19 -6.85 -8.64
C SER A 23 8.72 -5.51 -9.17
N VAL A 24 9.30 -5.53 -10.38
CA VAL A 24 9.75 -4.30 -11.08
C VAL A 24 8.55 -3.36 -11.34
N ASP A 25 7.35 -3.90 -11.55
CA ASP A 25 6.15 -3.09 -11.76
C ASP A 25 5.77 -2.31 -10.50
N ASP A 26 6.00 -2.88 -9.32
CA ASP A 26 5.81 -2.19 -8.04
C ASP A 26 6.81 -1.03 -7.90
N GLU A 27 8.09 -1.26 -8.23
CA GLU A 27 9.13 -0.24 -8.17
C GLU A 27 8.83 0.95 -9.09
N VAL A 28 8.48 0.67 -10.35
CA VAL A 28 8.14 1.70 -11.34
C VAL A 28 6.92 2.50 -10.89
N LEU A 29 5.85 1.82 -10.46
CA LEU A 29 4.63 2.49 -10.04
C LEU A 29 4.82 3.28 -8.74
N PHE A 30 5.60 2.76 -7.80
CA PHE A 30 5.95 3.46 -6.57
C PHE A 30 6.71 4.75 -6.88
N SER A 31 7.68 4.71 -7.79
CA SER A 31 8.40 5.90 -8.25
C SER A 31 7.50 6.88 -9.02
N GLU A 32 6.54 6.40 -9.81
CA GLU A 32 5.59 7.28 -10.51
C GLU A 32 4.68 8.04 -9.53
N ILE A 33 4.24 7.38 -8.46
CA ILE A 33 3.29 7.97 -7.50
C ILE A 33 3.99 8.88 -6.49
N PHE A 34 5.08 8.40 -5.89
CA PHE A 34 5.74 9.10 -4.78
C PHE A 34 6.99 9.86 -5.22
N GLY A 35 7.68 9.43 -6.28
CA GLY A 35 8.95 10.00 -6.72
C GLY A 35 9.95 10.16 -5.58
N ASP A 36 10.64 11.30 -5.56
CA ASP A 36 11.66 11.61 -4.53
C ASP A 36 11.09 12.20 -3.23
N ASN A 37 9.77 12.11 -2.99
CA ASN A 37 9.11 12.69 -1.83
C ASN A 37 9.30 11.86 -0.54
N VAL A 38 10.55 11.53 -0.19
CA VAL A 38 10.94 10.65 0.92
C VAL A 38 10.34 11.08 2.26
N LYS A 39 10.24 12.39 2.51
CA LYS A 39 9.64 12.91 3.76
C LYS A 39 8.15 12.56 3.88
N VAL A 40 7.41 12.57 2.76
CA VAL A 40 5.99 12.19 2.73
C VAL A 40 5.84 10.71 3.02
N MET A 41 6.65 9.86 2.39
CA MET A 41 6.65 8.41 2.62
C MET A 41 6.96 8.07 4.08
N GLN A 42 7.97 8.70 4.66
CA GLN A 42 8.31 8.54 6.07
C GLN A 42 7.17 8.99 6.99
N TRP A 43 6.53 10.12 6.70
CA TRP A 43 5.38 10.58 7.47
C TRP A 43 4.21 9.59 7.38
N ALA A 44 3.85 9.12 6.19
CA ALA A 44 2.78 8.15 6.00
C ALA A 44 3.04 6.84 6.79
N ALA A 45 4.27 6.31 6.71
CA ALA A 45 4.67 5.13 7.49
C ALA A 45 4.59 5.36 9.01
N ARG A 46 4.96 6.55 9.50
CA ARG A 46 4.81 6.92 10.92
C ARG A 46 3.34 7.00 11.33
N MET A 47 2.47 7.61 10.53
CA MET A 47 1.04 7.70 10.86
C MET A 47 0.39 6.31 10.89
N ALA A 48 0.69 5.49 9.88
CA ALA A 48 0.22 4.11 9.77
C ALA A 48 0.63 3.23 10.96
N THR A 49 1.82 3.47 11.53
CA THR A 49 2.37 2.70 12.65
C THR A 49 2.05 3.29 14.02
N TYR A 50 1.68 4.57 14.10
CA TYR A 50 1.43 5.24 15.37
C TYR A 50 -0.02 5.13 15.82
N TYR A 51 -0.98 5.36 14.94
CA TYR A 51 -2.40 5.41 15.32
C TYR A 51 -3.03 4.01 15.32
N PRO A 52 -3.70 3.60 16.42
CA PRO A 52 -4.29 2.25 16.54
C PRO A 52 -5.30 1.91 15.44
N SER A 53 -6.11 2.89 15.01
CA SER A 53 -7.11 2.73 13.95
C SER A 53 -6.50 2.41 12.60
N GLU A 54 -5.37 3.03 12.26
CA GLU A 54 -4.65 2.83 11.00
C GLU A 54 -3.87 1.51 11.04
N ARG A 55 -3.26 1.18 12.19
CA ARG A 55 -2.57 -0.10 12.39
C ARG A 55 -3.51 -1.29 12.24
N ALA A 56 -4.70 -1.22 12.83
CA ALA A 56 -5.68 -2.30 12.74
C ALA A 56 -6.07 -2.59 11.29
N LYS A 57 -6.22 -1.55 10.46
CA LYS A 57 -6.51 -1.67 9.02
C LYS A 57 -5.38 -2.32 8.21
N ILE A 58 -4.14 -2.25 8.70
CA ILE A 58 -2.96 -2.83 8.03
C ILE A 58 -2.71 -4.26 8.52
N GLN A 59 -3.13 -4.61 9.74
CA GLN A 59 -2.97 -5.95 10.31
C GLN A 59 -3.96 -6.97 9.77
N LEU A 60 -5.15 -6.54 9.34
CA LEU A 60 -6.14 -7.42 8.74
C LEU A 60 -5.63 -7.90 7.38
N SER A 61 -5.20 -9.16 7.35
CA SER A 61 -4.97 -9.86 6.08
C SER A 61 -6.33 -10.14 5.42
N PRO A 62 -6.44 -10.17 4.08
CA PRO A 62 -7.70 -10.47 3.39
C PRO A 62 -8.32 -11.87 3.68
N ALA A 63 -7.75 -12.65 4.59
CA ALA A 63 -8.21 -13.98 4.98
C ALA A 63 -9.15 -13.99 6.20
N GLU A 64 -9.40 -12.85 6.86
CA GLU A 64 -10.15 -12.80 8.13
C GLU A 64 -11.54 -12.12 8.01
N GLU A 65 -12.06 -11.91 6.79
CA GLU A 65 -13.42 -11.37 6.57
C GLU A 65 -14.49 -12.45 6.27
N GLU A 66 -14.19 -13.75 6.42
CA GLU A 66 -15.20 -14.80 6.44
C GLU A 66 -15.42 -15.31 7.87
N ASP A 67 -16.39 -14.72 8.57
CA ASP A 67 -17.13 -15.33 9.70
C ASP A 67 -18.61 -14.88 9.65
#